data_AF-A0A937F7X8-F1
#
_entry.id   AF-A0A937F7X8-F1
#
_cell.length_a   1.000
_cell.length_b   1.000
_cell.length_c   1.000
_cell.angle_alpha   90.00
_cell.angle_beta   90.00
_cell.angle_gamma   90.00
#
_symmetry.space_group_name_H-M   'P 1'
#
loop_
_entity.id
_entity.type
_entity.pdbx_description
1 polymer ?
#
loop_
_entity_poly.entity_id
_entity_poly.type
_entity_poly.pdbx_seq_one_letter_code
_entity_poly.pdbx_strand_id
1 'polypeptide(L)'
;MDDILMDWLDYNQKKEKDYMYFSCSTPWEVNYLISKIQAVDSTIRREKIIRAIQDCCKSIPSPKARELFVKCVLTQLNLNDGIMEF
;
A
#
# COMPACT_ATOMS: atom_id res chain seq x y z
N MET A 1 -9.96 0.78 -9.72
CA MET A 1 -8.84 0.00 -9.12
C MET A 1 -7.53 0.77 -9.15
N ASP A 2 -7.35 1.71 -10.08
CA ASP A 2 -6.32 2.76 -10.01
C ASP A 2 -6.47 3.71 -8.81
N ASP A 3 -7.64 3.72 -8.16
CA ASP A 3 -8.01 4.64 -7.08
C ASP A 3 -7.10 4.54 -5.83
N ILE A 4 -6.49 3.37 -5.59
CA ILE A 4 -5.55 3.20 -4.46
C ILE A 4 -4.19 3.84 -4.78
N LEU A 5 -3.78 3.84 -6.05
CA LEU A 5 -2.54 4.47 -6.52
C LEU A 5 -2.72 5.98 -6.77
N MET A 6 -3.95 6.41 -7.03
CA MET A 6 -4.30 7.83 -7.18
C MET A 6 -4.44 8.55 -5.84
N ASP A 7 -4.30 9.87 -5.87
CA ASP A 7 -4.48 10.81 -4.76
C ASP A 7 -3.82 10.42 -3.41
N TRP A 8 -2.52 10.69 -3.33
CA TRP A 8 -1.72 10.56 -2.10
C TRP A 8 -1.39 11.94 -1.49
N LEU A 9 -2.18 12.98 -1.80
CA LEU A 9 -1.86 14.35 -1.37
C LEU A 9 -1.82 14.46 0.16
N ASP A 10 -2.83 13.93 0.85
CA ASP A 10 -2.89 13.93 2.32
C ASP A 10 -1.69 13.19 2.94
N TYR A 11 -1.29 12.07 2.34
CA TYR A 11 -0.11 11.32 2.77
C TYR A 11 1.17 12.14 2.57
N ASN A 12 1.31 12.78 1.40
CA ASN A 12 2.49 13.60 1.08
C ASN A 12 2.61 14.79 2.05
N GLN A 13 1.49 15.46 2.33
CA GLN A 13 1.43 16.56 3.29
C GLN A 13 1.78 16.10 4.70
N LYS A 14 1.25 14.96 5.15
CA LYS A 14 1.52 14.43 6.49
C LYS A 14 2.96 13.94 6.66
N LYS A 15 3.55 13.36 5.62
CA LYS A 15 4.90 12.78 5.71
C LYS A 15 6.00 13.83 5.58
N GLU A 16 5.76 14.88 4.79
CA GLU A 16 6.67 15.99 4.47
C GLU A 16 7.99 15.58 3.76
N LYS A 17 8.75 14.64 4.32
CA LYS A 17 10.01 14.09 3.78
C LYS A 17 9.85 12.64 3.38
N ASP A 18 10.59 12.20 2.37
CA ASP A 18 10.59 10.80 1.91
C ASP A 18 9.19 10.28 1.55
N TYR A 19 8.28 11.16 1.11
CA TYR A 19 6.90 10.84 0.76
C TYR A 19 6.78 9.85 -0.42
N MET A 20 7.85 9.69 -1.19
CA MET A 20 7.95 8.70 -2.27
C MET A 20 8.24 7.29 -1.75
N TYR A 21 8.52 7.12 -0.47
CA TYR A 21 8.84 5.84 0.15
C TYR A 21 7.79 5.46 1.19
N PHE A 22 7.59 4.17 1.42
CA PHE A 22 6.69 3.65 2.43
C PHE A 22 7.47 3.06 3.62
N SER A 23 7.03 3.35 4.85
CA SER A 23 7.64 2.81 6.07
C SER A 23 6.75 1.77 6.74
N CYS A 24 7.25 0.54 6.78
CA CYS A 24 6.62 -0.58 7.48
C CYS A 24 6.61 -0.44 9.00
N SER A 25 7.53 0.35 9.57
CA SER A 25 7.66 0.56 11.00
C SER A 25 6.84 1.74 11.50
N THR A 26 6.26 2.53 10.59
CA THR A 26 5.49 3.73 10.93
C THR A 26 3.99 3.38 11.01
N PRO A 27 3.38 3.32 12.21
CA PRO A 27 2.01 2.80 12.36
C PRO A 27 0.96 3.60 11.60
N TRP A 28 1.14 4.91 11.47
CA TRP A 28 0.19 5.75 10.75
C TRP A 28 0.23 5.50 9.23
N GLU A 29 1.38 5.13 8.65
CA GLU A 29 1.49 4.78 7.23
C GLU A 29 0.79 3.45 6.93
N VAL A 30 1.00 2.47 7.82
CA VAL A 30 0.31 1.17 7.76
C VAL A 30 -1.21 1.37 7.87
N ASN A 31 -1.66 2.14 8.86
CA ASN A 31 -3.08 2.45 9.03
C ASN A 31 -3.67 3.21 7.85
N TYR A 32 -2.92 4.15 7.26
CA TYR A 32 -3.34 4.89 6.08
C TYR A 32 -3.58 3.96 4.89
N LEU A 33 -2.63 3.06 4.59
CA LEU A 33 -2.79 2.11 3.50
C LEU A 33 -3.96 1.14 3.73
N ILE A 34 -4.16 0.69 4.97
CA ILE A 34 -5.32 -0.14 5.32
C ILE A 34 -6.62 0.60 5.04
N SER A 35 -6.76 1.83 5.53
CA SER A 35 -7.98 2.63 5.31
C SER A 35 -8.22 2.87 3.82
N LYS A 36 -7.15 3.12 3.05
CA LYS A 36 -7.26 3.35 1.60
C LYS A 36 -7.73 2.11 0.85
N ILE A 37 -7.23 0.93 1.20
CA ILE A 37 -7.69 -0.35 0.62
C ILE A 37 -9.15 -0.62 1.00
N GLN A 38 -9.52 -0.42 2.28
CA GLN A 38 -10.90 -0.64 2.75
C GLN A 38 -11.91 0.36 2.19
N ALA A 39 -11.47 1.56 1.80
CA ALA A 39 -12.31 2.53 1.12
C ALA A 39 -12.69 2.09 -0.30
N VAL A 40 -11.83 1.30 -0.96
CA VAL A 40 -12.10 0.72 -2.28
C VAL A 40 -12.85 -0.60 -2.18
N ASP A 41 -12.45 -1.46 -1.25
CA ASP A 41 -13.13 -2.73 -0.99
C ASP A 41 -13.23 -3.00 0.52
N SER A 42 -14.41 -2.73 1.08
CA SER A 42 -14.72 -2.92 2.49
C SER A 42 -14.90 -4.39 2.88
N THR A 43 -14.98 -5.31 1.91
CA THR A 43 -15.12 -6.76 2.17
C THR A 43 -13.79 -7.39 2.58
N ILE A 44 -12.67 -6.74 2.26
CA ILE A 44 -11.34 -7.22 2.63
C ILE A 44 -11.12 -7.01 4.13
N ARG A 45 -10.97 -8.12 4.84
CA ARG A 45 -10.66 -8.12 6.26
C ARG A 45 -9.33 -7.44 6.55
N ARG A 46 -9.31 -6.61 7.59
CA ARG A 46 -8.12 -5.87 8.04
C ARG A 46 -6.90 -6.77 8.26
N GLU A 47 -7.10 -7.96 8.82
CA GLU A 47 -6.03 -8.92 9.08
C GLU A 47 -5.37 -9.42 7.79
N LYS A 48 -6.16 -9.57 6.70
CA LYS A 48 -5.64 -9.96 5.38
C LYS A 48 -4.74 -8.86 4.82
N ILE A 49 -5.16 -7.59 4.94
CA ILE A 49 -4.38 -6.43 4.51
C ILE A 49 -3.08 -6.32 5.30
N ILE A 50 -3.13 -6.49 6.62
CA ILE A 50 -1.95 -6.44 7.49
C ILE A 50 -0.93 -7.50 7.08
N ARG A 51 -1.38 -8.74 6.82
CA ARG A 51 -0.49 -9.82 6.35
C ARG A 51 0.17 -9.46 5.02
N ALA A 52 -0.60 -9.00 4.04
CA ALA A 52 -0.06 -8.56 2.75
C ALA A 52 1.00 -7.44 2.90
N ILE A 53 0.74 -6.45 3.76
CA ILE A 53 1.71 -5.39 4.09
C ILE A 53 2.99 -6.00 4.69
N GLN A 54 2.86 -6.89 5.68
CA GLN A 54 4.02 -7.53 6.33
C GLN A 54 4.86 -8.36 5.36
N ASP A 55 4.23 -9.06 4.42
CA ASP A 55 4.94 -9.88 3.43
C ASP A 55 5.68 -9.00 2.41
N CYS A 56 5.06 -7.92 1.94
CA CYS A 56 5.73 -6.92 1.10
C CYS A 56 6.84 -6.18 1.84
N CYS A 57 6.70 -5.97 3.15
CA CYS A 57 7.73 -5.37 3.99
C CYS A 57 9.01 -6.21 4.07
N LYS A 58 8.88 -7.53 4.05
CA LYS A 58 10.01 -8.47 4.03
C LYS A 58 10.62 -8.61 2.63
N SER A 59 9.78 -8.53 1.60
CA SER A 59 10.18 -8.79 0.22
C SER A 59 10.89 -7.61 -0.45
N ILE A 60 10.51 -6.37 -0.12
CA ILE A 60 11.08 -5.17 -0.74
C ILE A 60 12.18 -4.59 0.16
N PRO A 61 13.44 -4.47 -0.31
CA PRO A 61 14.50 -3.85 0.46
C PRO A 61 14.21 -2.37 0.74
N SER A 62 14.76 -1.84 1.83
CA SER A 62 14.66 -0.40 2.14
C SER A 62 15.68 0.39 1.29
N PRO A 63 15.36 1.60 0.82
CA PRO A 63 14.08 2.32 1.00
C PRO A 63 12.99 1.78 0.06
N LYS A 64 11.79 1.52 0.62
CA LYS A 64 10.69 0.88 -0.11
C LYS A 64 9.96 1.95 -0.92
N ALA A 65 10.20 2.03 -2.23
CA ALA A 65 9.48 2.94 -3.11
C ALA A 65 7.96 2.71 -2.96
N ARG A 66 7.20 3.76 -2.66
CA ARG A 66 5.78 3.67 -2.30
C ARG A 66 4.96 3.00 -3.39
N GLU A 67 5.16 3.39 -4.64
CA GLU A 67 4.42 2.81 -5.77
C GLU A 67 4.66 1.30 -5.89
N LEU A 68 5.93 0.88 -5.87
CA LEU A 68 6.30 -0.53 -5.89
C LEU A 68 5.72 -1.29 -4.68
N PHE A 69 5.77 -0.66 -3.50
CA PHE A 69 5.26 -1.24 -2.28
C PHE A 69 3.74 -1.44 -2.34
N VAL A 70 2.99 -0.42 -2.75
CA VAL A 70 1.54 -0.50 -2.89
C VAL A 70 1.16 -1.54 -3.94
N LYS A 71 1.86 -1.57 -5.09
CA LYS A 71 1.67 -2.62 -6.11
C LYS A 71 1.85 -4.02 -5.54
N CYS A 72 2.91 -4.27 -4.76
CA CYS A 72 3.10 -5.55 -4.09
C CYS A 72 1.90 -5.92 -3.19
N VAL A 73 1.41 -4.98 -2.39
CA VAL A 73 0.27 -5.22 -1.48
C VAL A 73 -1.00 -5.52 -2.27
N LEU A 74 -1.25 -4.80 -3.36
CA LEU A 74 -2.41 -5.04 -4.21
C LEU A 74 -2.34 -6.40 -4.90
N THR A 75 -1.16 -6.81 -5.40
CA THR A 75 -0.96 -8.15 -5.96
C THR A 75 -1.26 -9.25 -4.93
N GLN A 76 -0.79 -9.12 -3.69
CA GLN A 76 -1.08 -10.08 -2.61
C GLN A 76 -2.58 -10.17 -2.26
N LEU A 77 -3.34 -9.11 -2.53
CA LEU A 77 -4.77 -9.05 -2.27
C LEU A 77 -5.63 -9.44 -3.49
N ASN A 78 -5.02 -9.78 -4.63
CA ASN A 78 -5.66 -9.92 -5.93
C ASN A 78 -6.47 -8.67 -6.30
N LEU A 79 -5.90 -7.50 -5.98
CA LEU A 79 -6.44 -6.19 -6.29
C LEU A 79 -5.70 -5.50 -7.43
N ASN A 80 -5.02 -6.28 -8.28
CA ASN A 80 -4.21 -5.76 -9.39
C ASN A 80 -4.65 -6.35 -10.74
N ASP A 81 -5.94 -6.74 -10.87
CA ASP A 81 -6.54 -7.45 -12.01
C ASP A 81 -6.70 -6.59 -13.29
N GLY A 82 -5.65 -5.84 -13.65
CA GLY A 82 -5.59 -4.99 -14.84
C GLY A 82 -4.25 -4.93 -15.55
N ILE A 83 -3.18 -5.56 -15.04
CA ILE A 83 -1.92 -5.70 -15.78
C ILE A 83 -1.65 -7.18 -15.99
N MET A 84 -2.08 -7.68 -17.15
CA MET A 84 -1.50 -8.88 -17.75
C MET A 84 0.02 -8.67 -17.78
N GLU A 85 0.75 -9.46 -16.99
CA GLU A 85 2.17 -9.67 -17.24
C GLU A 85 2.28 -10.38 -18.60
N PHE A 86 2.85 -9.68 -19.59
CA PHE A 86 3.39 -10.28 -20.82
C PHE A 86 4.88 -10.52 -20.63
#